data_AF-A0A1D1YMQ6-F1
#
_entry.id   AF-A0A1D1YMQ6-F1
#
_cell.length_a   1.000
_cell.length_b   1.000
_cell.length_c   1.000
_cell.angle_alpha   90.00
_cell.angle_beta   90.00
_cell.angle_gamma   90.00
#
_symmetry.space_group_name_H-M   'P 1'
#
loop_
_entity.id
_entity.type
_entity.pdbx_description
1 polymer ?
#
loop_
_entity_poly.entity_id
_entity_poly.type
_entity_poly.pdbx_seq_one_letter_code
_entity_poly.pdbx_strand_id
1 'polypeptide(L)'
;PAQRNPKELYSAFLTYHTLSSSFQENIPAEGVKHVSVADAQNREEKIKGETNILSLPPFGMASYRMQRQVWMNPETEDRQKINSLSSVAASWLTQLKADHPDFTFFVSRSM
;
A
#
# COMPACT_ATOMS: atom_id res chain seq x y z
N PRO A 1 -14.55 -32.11 2.21
CA PRO A 1 -14.14 -30.68 2.24
C PRO A 1 -12.96 -30.48 3.20
N ALA A 2 -11.80 -30.06 2.69
CA ALA A 2 -10.63 -29.80 3.53
C ALA A 2 -10.94 -28.62 4.48
N GLN A 3 -10.85 -28.84 5.79
CA GLN A 3 -10.94 -27.80 6.79
C GLN A 3 -9.76 -26.84 6.61
N ARG A 4 -9.99 -25.72 5.92
CA ARG A 4 -9.01 -24.63 5.87
C ARG A 4 -8.98 -24.00 7.26
N ASN A 5 -7.81 -24.03 7.90
CA ASN A 5 -7.62 -23.37 9.19
C ASN A 5 -7.86 -21.86 8.98
N PRO A 6 -8.80 -21.21 9.67
CA PRO A 6 -9.13 -19.79 9.43
C PRO A 6 -7.91 -18.86 9.62
N LYS A 7 -6.94 -19.29 10.43
CA LYS A 7 -5.63 -18.63 10.58
C LYS A 7 -4.82 -18.55 9.29
N GLU A 8 -5.15 -19.32 8.27
CA GLU A 8 -4.46 -19.32 6.98
C GLU A 8 -4.95 -18.26 5.98
N LEU A 9 -6.02 -17.53 6.30
CA LEU A 9 -6.62 -16.55 5.39
C LEU A 9 -6.35 -15.09 5.78
N TYR A 10 -5.74 -14.83 6.93
CA TYR A 10 -5.40 -13.46 7.32
C TYR A 10 -4.22 -12.95 6.51
N SER A 11 -4.46 -11.83 5.82
CA SER A 11 -3.43 -10.98 5.22
C SER A 11 -3.47 -9.63 5.92
N ALA A 12 -2.32 -9.02 6.08
CA ALA A 12 -2.21 -7.68 6.63
C ALA A 12 -1.08 -6.92 5.92
N PHE A 13 -1.14 -5.59 5.97
CA PHE A 13 -0.11 -4.72 5.42
C PHE A 13 0.09 -3.50 6.31
N LEU A 14 1.31 -2.97 6.28
CA LEU A 14 1.73 -1.72 6.89
C LEU A 14 2.10 -0.75 5.77
N THR A 15 1.66 0.51 5.85
CA THR A 15 1.95 1.53 4.83
C THR A 15 2.48 2.81 5.46
N TYR A 16 3.36 3.49 4.72
CA TYR A 16 3.95 4.77 5.11
C TYR A 16 3.52 5.86 4.14
N HIS A 17 3.03 6.97 4.70
CA HIS A 17 2.43 8.09 3.96
C HIS A 17 3.08 9.40 4.38
N THR A 18 3.24 10.32 3.43
CA THR A 18 3.75 11.66 3.71
C THR A 18 2.58 12.59 4.00
N LEU A 19 2.45 13.06 5.24
CA LEU A 19 1.39 13.99 5.65
C LEU A 19 1.70 15.46 5.35
N SER A 20 2.93 15.79 4.96
CA SER A 20 3.33 17.16 4.64
C SER A 20 2.98 17.52 3.20
N SER A 21 2.22 18.61 3.03
CA SER A 21 1.84 19.13 1.72
C SER A 21 3.03 19.51 0.83
N SER A 22 4.19 19.82 1.41
CA SER A 22 5.39 20.24 0.67
C SER A 22 6.01 19.15 -0.21
N PHE A 23 5.60 17.90 -0.06
CA PHE A 23 6.11 16.77 -0.86
C PHE A 23 5.10 16.27 -1.91
N GLN A 24 3.88 16.83 -1.95
CA GLN A 24 2.81 16.38 -2.83
C GLN A 24 2.79 17.06 -4.20
N GLU A 25 3.57 18.13 -4.41
CA GLU A 25 3.54 18.93 -5.65
C GLU A 25 4.17 18.21 -6.87
N ASN A 26 4.85 17.07 -6.68
CA ASN A 26 5.66 16.41 -7.71
C ASN A 26 5.32 14.94 -8.00
N ILE A 27 4.15 14.43 -7.60
CA ILE A 27 3.74 13.06 -7.97
C ILE A 27 2.72 13.15 -9.11
N PRO A 28 3.10 12.82 -10.36
CA PRO A 28 2.13 12.73 -11.44
C PRO A 28 1.10 11.66 -11.09
N ALA A 29 -0.19 12.00 -11.17
CA ALA A 29 -1.30 11.07 -11.00
C ALA A 29 -1.35 9.99 -12.11
N GLU A 30 -0.48 10.05 -13.10
CA GLU A 30 -0.37 9.11 -14.20
C GLU A 30 0.49 7.90 -13.81
N GLY A 31 -0.14 6.82 -13.39
CA GLY A 31 0.54 5.53 -13.22
C GLY A 31 0.01 4.68 -12.08
N VAL A 32 -0.81 5.27 -11.20
CA VAL A 32 -1.55 4.48 -10.22
C VAL A 32 -3.03 4.70 -10.40
N LYS A 33 -3.69 3.79 -11.10
CA LYS A 33 -5.13 3.57 -10.94
C LYS A 33 -5.37 3.12 -9.50
N HIS A 34 -5.45 4.07 -8.57
CA HIS A 34 -5.80 3.81 -7.19
C HIS A 34 -7.29 3.51 -7.15
N VAL A 35 -7.61 2.29 -6.74
CA VAL A 35 -8.95 1.93 -6.26
C VAL A 35 -9.18 2.74 -5.00
N SER A 36 -9.88 3.85 -5.14
CA SER A 36 -10.58 4.50 -4.04
C SER A 36 -11.53 3.44 -3.47
N VAL A 37 -11.46 3.14 -2.17
CA VAL A 37 -12.49 2.35 -1.47
C VAL A 37 -13.71 3.24 -1.20
N ALA A 38 -14.11 4.00 -2.23
CA ALA A 38 -15.41 4.62 -2.37
C ALA A 38 -15.95 4.03 -3.67
N ASP A 39 -16.61 2.89 -3.52
CA ASP A 39 -17.33 2.25 -4.60
C ASP A 39 -18.45 3.20 -5.04
N ALA A 40 -18.24 3.88 -6.16
CA ALA A 40 -19.28 4.20 -7.14
C ALA A 40 -18.63 4.97 -8.29
N GLN A 41 -18.54 4.29 -9.43
CA GLN A 41 -18.75 4.81 -10.78
C GLN A 41 -18.16 6.18 -11.13
N ASN A 42 -17.27 6.16 -12.13
CA ASN A 42 -17.32 7.07 -13.28
C ASN A 42 -17.88 8.46 -12.97
N ARG A 43 -17.02 9.39 -12.57
CA ARG A 43 -17.18 10.80 -12.94
C ARG A 43 -15.93 11.58 -12.57
N GLU A 44 -15.18 11.94 -13.61
CA GLU A 44 -14.59 13.27 -13.70
C GLU A 44 -15.73 14.30 -13.68
N GLU A 45 -16.43 14.42 -12.55
CA GLU A 45 -17.23 15.60 -12.26
C GLU A 45 -16.59 16.25 -11.05
N LYS A 46 -15.96 17.38 -11.36
CA LYS A 46 -15.62 18.48 -10.47
C LYS A 46 -16.75 18.70 -9.45
N ILE A 47 -16.73 17.98 -8.33
CA ILE A 47 -17.58 18.28 -7.19
C ILE A 47 -17.01 19.54 -6.57
N LYS A 48 -17.53 20.68 -7.04
CA LYS A 48 -17.40 22.00 -6.42
C LYS A 48 -18.26 22.01 -5.16
N GLY A 49 -17.81 21.27 -4.16
CA GLY A 49 -18.38 21.19 -2.82
C GLY A 49 -17.25 20.77 -1.91
N GLU A 50 -17.02 21.52 -0.83
CA GLU A 50 -15.90 21.42 0.09
C GLU A 50 -15.78 20.03 0.72
N THR A 51 -15.22 19.08 0.00
CA THR A 51 -14.62 17.90 0.58
C THR A 51 -13.12 18.06 0.36
N ASN A 52 -12.42 18.51 1.40
CA ASN A 52 -10.96 18.56 1.45
C ASN A 52 -10.39 17.12 1.45
N ILE A 53 -10.63 16.36 0.36
CA ILE A 53 -10.14 14.99 0.20
C ILE A 53 -8.71 15.09 -0.30
N LEU A 54 -7.76 14.92 0.63
CA LEU A 54 -6.35 14.85 0.32
C LEU A 54 -5.97 13.40 0.01
N SER A 55 -5.57 13.12 -1.23
CA SER A 55 -5.00 11.81 -1.58
C SER A 55 -3.57 11.71 -1.02
N LEU A 56 -3.34 10.68 -0.21
CA LEU A 56 -2.05 10.37 0.39
C LEU A 56 -1.62 9.00 -0.15
N PRO A 57 -0.90 8.95 -1.29
CA PRO A 57 -0.39 7.69 -1.80
C PRO A 57 0.74 7.19 -0.86
N PRO A 58 0.81 5.88 -0.59
CA PRO A 58 1.90 5.33 0.20
C PRO A 58 3.20 5.40 -0.59
N PHE A 59 4.26 5.88 0.06
CA PHE A 59 5.61 5.83 -0.52
C PHE A 59 6.34 4.53 -0.14
N GLY A 60 5.88 3.84 0.91
CA GLY A 60 6.47 2.59 1.37
C GLY A 60 5.43 1.64 1.96
N MET A 61 5.74 0.34 1.97
CA MET A 61 4.84 -0.71 2.48
C MET A 61 5.62 -1.88 3.09
N ALA A 62 5.00 -2.66 3.97
CA ALA A 62 5.39 -4.04 4.27
C ALA A 62 4.13 -4.93 4.28
N SER A 63 4.26 -6.22 3.96
CA SER A 63 3.09 -7.11 3.85
C SER A 63 3.31 -8.45 4.54
N TYR A 64 2.24 -8.98 5.12
CA TYR A 64 2.18 -10.27 5.78
C TYR A 64 1.17 -11.14 5.04
N ARG A 65 1.65 -12.23 4.43
CA ARG A 65 0.84 -13.25 3.72
C ARG A 65 -0.01 -12.71 2.55
N MET A 66 0.33 -11.54 2.03
CA MET A 66 -0.30 -10.93 0.87
C MET A 66 0.17 -11.57 -0.45
N GLN A 67 1.25 -12.36 -0.45
CA GLN A 67 1.86 -12.87 -1.67
C GLN A 67 1.10 -14.00 -2.40
N ARG A 68 -0.10 -14.37 -1.92
CA ARG A 68 -0.91 -15.43 -2.55
C ARG A 68 -1.72 -14.86 -3.73
N GLN A 69 -1.99 -15.71 -4.72
CA GLN A 69 -2.81 -15.36 -5.90
C GLN A 69 -4.23 -14.85 -5.57
N VAL A 70 -4.69 -15.04 -4.33
CA VAL A 70 -5.96 -14.48 -3.84
C VAL A 70 -5.91 -12.95 -3.71
N TRP A 71 -4.73 -12.38 -3.41
CA TRP A 71 -4.55 -10.96 -3.09
C TRP A 71 -3.71 -10.21 -4.13
N MET A 72 -2.98 -10.92 -4.98
CA MET A 72 -2.18 -10.34 -6.07
C MET A 72 -2.56 -11.00 -7.38
N ASN A 73 -2.78 -10.19 -8.41
CA ASN A 73 -2.92 -10.70 -9.76
C ASN A 73 -1.52 -11.00 -10.34
N PRO A 74 -1.20 -12.24 -10.72
CA PRO A 74 0.10 -12.57 -11.32
C PRO A 74 0.31 -11.98 -12.72
N GLU A 75 -0.76 -11.54 -13.39
CA GLU A 75 -0.73 -10.93 -14.72
C GLU A 75 -0.47 -9.41 -14.67
N THR A 76 -0.36 -8.82 -13.47
CA THR A 76 -0.09 -7.40 -13.26
C THR A 76 1.30 -7.14 -12.67
N GLU A 77 1.72 -5.89 -12.70
CA GLU A 77 2.98 -5.43 -12.10
C GLU A 77 2.89 -5.26 -10.57
N ASP A 78 1.79 -5.70 -9.93
CA ASP A 78 1.52 -5.49 -8.50
C ASP A 78 2.64 -6.05 -7.63
N ARG A 79 3.19 -7.21 -8.00
CA ARG A 79 4.31 -7.83 -7.25
C ARG A 79 5.57 -6.97 -7.31
N GLN A 80 5.89 -6.41 -8.47
CA GLN A 80 7.06 -5.54 -8.63
C GLN A 80 6.86 -4.24 -7.86
N LYS A 81 5.65 -3.69 -7.88
CA LYS A 81 5.29 -2.49 -7.14
C LYS A 81 5.38 -2.69 -5.62
N ILE A 82 4.84 -3.78 -5.09
CA ILE A 82 4.92 -4.12 -3.66
C ILE A 82 6.38 -4.29 -3.23
N ASN A 83 7.21 -4.95 -4.05
CA ASN A 83 8.64 -5.10 -3.78
C ASN A 83 9.36 -3.75 -3.78
N SER A 84 9.04 -2.87 -4.73
CA SER A 84 9.60 -1.52 -4.81
C SER A 84 9.24 -0.71 -3.55
N LEU A 85 7.96 -0.67 -3.17
CA LEU A 85 7.48 0.01 -1.95
C LEU A 85 8.10 -0.57 -0.67
N SER A 86 8.35 -1.89 -0.64
CA SER A 86 9.02 -2.54 0.50
C SER A 86 10.48 -2.14 0.61
N SER A 87 11.19 -2.02 -0.51
CA SER A 87 12.56 -1.52 -0.56
C SER A 87 12.66 -0.05 -0.12
N VAL A 88 11.71 0.79 -0.58
CA VAL A 88 11.65 2.19 -0.18
C VAL A 88 11.38 2.32 1.33
N ALA A 89 10.45 1.54 1.89
CA ALA A 89 10.18 1.53 3.33
C ALA A 89 11.42 1.14 4.16
N ALA A 90 12.11 0.06 3.78
CA ALA A 90 13.33 -0.39 4.45
C ALA A 90 14.43 0.69 4.41
N SER A 91 14.64 1.31 3.24
CA SER A 91 15.64 2.35 3.04
C SER A 91 15.32 3.61 3.86
N TRP A 92 14.05 4.01 3.89
CA TRP A 92 13.58 5.16 4.66
C TRP A 92 13.76 4.96 6.17
N LEU A 93 13.39 3.80 6.71
CA LEU A 93 13.60 3.47 8.13
C LEU A 93 15.09 3.45 8.48
N THR A 94 15.93 2.91 7.59
CA THR A 94 17.39 2.89 7.75
C THR A 94 17.95 4.31 7.79
N GLN A 95 17.50 5.19 6.88
CA GLN A 95 17.92 6.59 6.83
C GLN A 95 17.52 7.35 8.10
N LEU A 96 16.34 7.07 8.64
CA LEU A 96 15.87 7.65 9.91
C LEU A 96 16.53 7.02 11.14
N LYS A 97 17.27 5.92 10.99
CA LYS A 97 17.79 5.09 12.10
C LYS A 97 16.68 4.70 13.09
N ALA A 98 15.47 4.46 12.57
CA ALA A 98 14.31 4.13 13.36
C ALA A 98 14.19 2.61 13.52
N ASP A 99 14.13 2.13 14.75
CA ASP A 99 13.71 0.76 15.03
C ASP A 99 12.18 0.68 15.05
N HIS A 100 11.62 -0.14 14.18
CA HIS A 100 10.18 -0.26 14.00
C HIS A 100 9.75 -1.73 14.15
N PRO A 101 9.32 -2.14 15.36
CA PRO A 101 8.97 -3.53 15.66
C PRO A 101 7.92 -4.12 14.70
N ASP A 102 6.91 -3.34 14.33
CA ASP A 102 5.90 -3.81 13.38
C ASP A 102 6.51 -4.07 12.00
N PHE A 103 7.35 -3.18 11.48
CA PHE A 103 8.03 -3.39 10.20
C PHE A 103 8.81 -4.71 10.20
N THR A 104 9.57 -4.95 11.27
CA THR A 104 10.30 -6.21 11.48
C THR A 104 9.36 -7.42 11.52
N PHE A 105 8.21 -7.31 12.19
CA PHE A 105 7.18 -8.34 12.21
C PHE A 105 6.65 -8.65 10.80
N PHE A 106 6.32 -7.62 10.00
CA PHE A 106 5.80 -7.79 8.64
C PHE A 106 6.84 -8.42 7.71
N VAL A 107 8.10 -7.95 7.74
CA VAL A 107 9.16 -8.43 6.84
C VAL A 107 9.61 -9.85 7.20
N SER A 108 9.78 -10.17 8.48
CA SER A 108 10.24 -11.50 8.93
C SER A 108 9.27 -12.64 8.64
N ARG A 109 8.01 -12.31 8.35
CA ARG A 109 6.93 -13.28 8.08
C ARG A 109 6.28 -13.07 6.72
N SER A 110 6.98 -12.40 5.81
CA SER A 110 6.52 -12.13 4.45
C SER A 110 6.62 -13.36 3.50
N MET A 111 7.18 -14.47 3.99
CA MET A 111 7.27 -15.78 3.31
C MET A 111 5.94 -16.55 3.30
#